data_AF-A0AA42UH48-F1
#
_entry.id   AF-A0AA42UH48-F1
#
_cell.length_a   1.000
_cell.length_b   1.000
_cell.length_c   1.000
_cell.angle_alpha   90.00
_cell.angle_beta   90.00
_cell.angle_gamma   90.00
#
_symmetry.space_group_name_H-M   'P 1'
#
loop_
_entity.id
_entity.type
_entity.pdbx_description
1 polymer ?
#
loop_
_entity_poly.entity_id
_entity_poly.type
_entity_poly.pdbx_seq_one_letter_code
_entity_poly.pdbx_strand_id
1 'polypeptide(L)'
;MNIAIIGLGLGLNLHEAVSVSKDGFFLTFISVLSVFTLGFVFYRLLKINKNTSLLITSGTAICGGSAIATISSVLQLKANQITIAMAVVFVLNAIALMIFPFIGHYFQLSQYQFGLWSAIAIHDTSSVVGAAKQYGEQALEVATTVKLSRTLWIFPLALLIGYFNKKENSSYKFPYFIIGFIATMLIATNFPQGEKVYHILQGISKQ
;
A
#
# COMPACT_ATOMS: atom_id res chain seq x y z
N MET A 1 8.17 2.45 -9.83
CA MET A 1 7.09 1.90 -8.98
C MET A 1 6.58 0.54 -9.48
N ASN A 2 5.98 0.44 -10.68
CA ASN A 2 5.50 -0.84 -11.22
C ASN A 2 6.59 -1.93 -11.33
N ILE A 3 7.80 -1.57 -11.76
CA ILE A 3 8.95 -2.49 -11.89
C ILE A 3 9.47 -2.95 -10.53
N ALA A 4 9.51 -2.07 -9.54
CA ALA A 4 9.90 -2.40 -8.17
C ALA A 4 8.93 -3.40 -7.54
N ILE A 5 7.62 -3.18 -7.72
CA ILE A 5 6.57 -4.12 -7.29
C ILE A 5 6.81 -5.49 -7.94
N ILE A 6 7.00 -5.53 -9.27
CA ILE A 6 7.29 -6.77 -10.00
C ILE A 6 8.52 -7.48 -9.42
N GLY A 7 9.63 -6.78 -9.20
CA GLY A 7 10.87 -7.38 -8.67
C GLY A 7 10.75 -7.91 -7.24
N LEU A 8 9.86 -7.33 -6.42
CA LEU A 8 9.58 -7.82 -5.06
C LEU A 8 8.89 -9.19 -5.05
N GLY A 9 8.18 -9.56 -6.12
CA GLY A 9 7.60 -10.89 -6.28
C GLY A 9 8.64 -12.02 -6.26
N LEU A 10 9.90 -11.74 -6.59
CA LEU A 10 10.98 -12.72 -6.67
C LEU A 10 11.45 -13.31 -5.32
N GLY A 11 10.99 -12.80 -4.18
CA GLY A 11 11.34 -13.39 -2.88
C GLY A 11 10.15 -13.53 -1.96
N LEU A 12 8.97 -13.77 -2.52
CA LEU A 12 7.78 -14.20 -1.80
C LEU A 12 7.40 -15.61 -2.25
N ASN A 13 7.35 -16.54 -1.30
CA ASN A 13 6.89 -17.90 -1.56
C ASN A 13 5.37 -17.93 -1.72
N LEU A 14 4.85 -18.60 -2.75
CA LEU A 14 3.41 -18.63 -3.07
C LEU A 14 2.55 -19.19 -1.94
N HIS A 15 3.06 -20.18 -1.20
CA HIS A 15 2.34 -20.82 -0.11
C HIS A 15 2.21 -19.91 1.13
N GLU A 16 3.26 -19.17 1.41
CA GLU A 16 3.33 -18.21 2.52
C GLU A 16 2.49 -16.97 2.21
N ALA A 17 2.51 -16.51 0.95
CA ALA A 17 1.63 -15.47 0.49
C ALA A 17 0.16 -15.86 0.68
N VAL A 18 -0.29 -17.03 0.23
CA VAL A 18 -1.70 -17.48 0.28
C VAL A 18 -2.23 -17.74 1.71
N SER A 19 -1.35 -18.05 2.67
CA SER A 19 -1.73 -18.23 4.08
C SER A 19 -1.87 -16.89 4.83
N VAL A 20 -0.84 -16.03 4.80
CA VAL A 20 -0.88 -14.64 5.33
C VAL A 20 -2.04 -13.86 4.73
N SER A 21 -2.36 -14.26 3.51
CA SER A 21 -3.41 -13.71 2.75
C SER A 21 -4.77 -13.74 3.50
N LYS A 22 -5.26 -14.92 3.91
CA LYS A 22 -6.65 -15.07 4.42
C LYS A 22 -6.93 -14.23 5.67
N ASP A 23 -5.91 -14.00 6.49
CA ASP A 23 -6.03 -13.27 7.75
C ASP A 23 -5.99 -11.74 7.57
N GLY A 24 -5.36 -11.24 6.50
CA GLY A 24 -5.14 -9.81 6.29
C GLY A 24 -6.32 -9.04 5.69
N PHE A 25 -7.25 -9.73 5.02
CA PHE A 25 -8.38 -9.11 4.31
C PHE A 25 -9.32 -8.35 5.23
N PHE A 26 -9.77 -9.01 6.31
CA PHE A 26 -10.73 -8.45 7.25
C PHE A 26 -10.18 -7.20 7.94
N LEU A 27 -8.92 -7.25 8.38
CA LEU A 27 -8.23 -6.12 8.98
C LEU A 27 -8.07 -4.94 8.00
N THR A 28 -7.83 -5.22 6.71
CA THR A 28 -7.69 -4.17 5.69
C THR A 28 -9.04 -3.49 5.44
N PHE A 29 -10.10 -4.28 5.31
CA PHE A 29 -11.45 -3.77 5.12
C PHE A 29 -11.90 -2.88 6.28
N ILE A 30 -11.72 -3.34 7.53
CA ILE A 30 -12.05 -2.56 8.73
C ILE A 30 -11.22 -1.29 8.79
N SER A 31 -9.92 -1.36 8.49
CA SER A 31 -9.04 -0.19 8.50
C SER A 31 -9.48 0.87 7.49
N VAL A 32 -9.75 0.47 6.25
CA VAL A 32 -10.24 1.39 5.20
C VAL A 32 -11.55 2.03 5.62
N LEU A 33 -12.50 1.23 6.13
CA LEU A 33 -13.80 1.73 6.59
C LEU A 33 -13.66 2.74 7.75
N SER A 34 -12.74 2.47 8.67
CA SER A 34 -12.42 3.35 9.80
C SER A 34 -11.86 4.68 9.32
N VAL A 35 -10.90 4.67 8.40
CA VAL A 35 -10.32 5.90 7.82
C VAL A 35 -11.38 6.70 7.06
N PHE A 36 -12.26 6.04 6.30
CA PHE A 36 -13.36 6.72 5.61
C PHE A 36 -14.37 7.35 6.57
N THR A 37 -14.67 6.68 7.68
CA THR A 37 -15.56 7.21 8.73
C THR A 37 -14.94 8.42 9.39
N LEU A 38 -13.66 8.35 9.77
CA LEU A 38 -12.92 9.48 10.32
C LEU A 38 -12.83 10.64 9.32
N GLY A 39 -12.54 10.35 8.05
CA GLY A 39 -12.52 11.34 6.97
C GLY A 39 -13.85 12.07 6.82
N PHE A 40 -14.98 11.36 6.96
CA PHE A 40 -16.31 11.96 6.95
C PHE A 40 -16.59 12.84 8.19
N VAL A 41 -16.09 12.45 9.36
CA VAL A 41 -16.17 13.26 10.58
C VAL A 41 -15.35 14.55 10.41
N PHE A 42 -14.11 14.45 9.93
CA PHE A 42 -13.26 15.62 9.68
C PHE A 42 -13.82 16.53 8.58
N TYR A 43 -14.44 15.98 7.54
CA TYR A 43 -15.20 16.74 6.54
C TYR A 43 -16.26 17.64 7.20
N ARG A 44 -17.08 17.06 8.11
CA ARG A 44 -18.14 17.77 8.83
C ARG A 44 -17.58 18.84 9.78
N LEU A 45 -16.50 18.53 10.49
CA LEU A 45 -15.90 19.42 11.49
C LEU A 45 -15.16 20.60 10.86
N LEU A 46 -14.35 20.33 9.83
CA LEU A 46 -13.49 21.34 9.20
C LEU A 46 -14.21 22.13 8.08
N LYS A 47 -15.46 21.78 7.76
CA LYS A 47 -16.30 22.43 6.72
C LYS A 47 -15.59 22.58 5.37
N ILE A 48 -14.76 21.60 5.01
CA ILE A 48 -13.99 21.57 3.77
C ILE A 48 -14.84 21.09 2.58
N ASN A 49 -14.37 21.38 1.36
CA ASN A 49 -15.04 20.92 0.14
C ASN A 49 -15.11 19.37 0.10
N LYS A 50 -16.29 18.83 -0.18
CA LYS A 50 -16.56 17.39 -0.26
C LYS A 50 -15.58 16.64 -1.17
N ASN A 51 -15.23 17.23 -2.32
CA ASN A 51 -14.33 16.59 -3.29
C ASN A 51 -12.89 16.53 -2.76
N THR A 52 -12.40 17.62 -2.17
CA THR A 52 -11.07 17.66 -1.56
C THR A 52 -10.97 16.70 -0.38
N SER A 53 -12.01 16.64 0.47
CA SER A 53 -12.05 15.69 1.58
C SER A 53 -12.06 14.25 1.12
N LEU A 54 -12.80 13.93 0.07
CA LEU A 54 -12.84 12.59 -0.52
C LEU A 54 -11.46 12.20 -1.07
N LEU A 55 -10.77 13.12 -1.75
CA LEU A 55 -9.42 12.89 -2.24
C LEU A 55 -8.43 12.61 -1.09
N ILE A 56 -8.41 13.45 -0.06
CA ILE A 56 -7.52 13.27 1.10
C ILE A 56 -7.82 11.94 1.81
N THR A 57 -9.10 11.64 2.04
CA THR A 57 -9.53 10.40 2.71
C THR A 57 -9.14 9.17 1.91
N SER A 58 -9.40 9.18 0.60
CA SER A 58 -9.04 8.07 -0.30
C SER A 58 -7.52 7.87 -0.41
N GLY A 59 -6.75 8.96 -0.47
CA GLY A 59 -5.30 8.91 -0.44
C GLY A 59 -4.76 8.32 0.85
N THR A 60 -5.33 8.71 1.99
CA THR A 60 -4.91 8.25 3.31
C THR A 60 -5.30 6.79 3.58
N ALA A 61 -6.45 6.31 3.08
CA ALA A 61 -6.95 4.97 3.38
C ALA A 61 -6.29 3.83 2.56
N ILE A 62 -5.76 4.14 1.37
CA ILE A 62 -5.39 3.10 0.38
C ILE A 62 -3.89 3.09 0.12
N CYS A 63 -3.41 3.98 -0.75
CA CYS A 63 -2.04 3.94 -1.29
C CYS A 63 -1.55 5.34 -1.70
N GLY A 64 -1.95 6.36 -0.95
CA GLY A 64 -1.46 7.73 -1.10
C GLY A 64 -1.82 8.36 -2.45
N GLY A 65 -0.82 8.88 -3.14
CA GLY A 65 -0.99 9.63 -4.38
C GLY A 65 -1.65 8.85 -5.53
N SER A 66 -1.48 7.52 -5.57
CA SER A 66 -2.08 6.69 -6.61
C SER A 66 -3.62 6.61 -6.49
N ALA A 67 -4.14 6.53 -5.27
CA ALA A 67 -5.59 6.60 -5.02
C ALA A 67 -6.17 7.97 -5.38
N ILE A 68 -5.46 9.07 -5.05
CA ILE A 68 -5.86 10.43 -5.42
C ILE A 68 -5.95 10.57 -6.94
N ALA A 69 -4.94 10.08 -7.68
CA ALA A 69 -4.92 10.10 -9.13
C ALA A 69 -6.11 9.34 -9.73
N THR A 70 -6.40 8.13 -9.23
CA THR A 70 -7.54 7.34 -9.71
C THR A 70 -8.87 8.04 -9.44
N ILE A 71 -9.15 8.44 -8.20
CA ILE A 71 -10.43 9.07 -7.83
C ILE A 71 -10.62 10.40 -8.57
N SER A 72 -9.56 11.18 -8.73
CA SER A 72 -9.63 12.43 -9.47
C SER A 72 -9.99 12.25 -10.95
N SER A 73 -9.48 11.19 -11.58
CA SER A 73 -9.79 10.87 -12.98
C SER A 73 -11.24 10.39 -13.19
N VAL A 74 -11.76 9.61 -12.23
CA VAL A 74 -13.14 9.08 -12.27
C VAL A 74 -14.16 10.19 -12.05
N LEU A 75 -13.87 11.10 -11.12
CA LEU A 75 -14.78 12.20 -10.76
C LEU A 75 -14.51 13.50 -11.54
N GLN A 76 -13.57 13.48 -12.48
CA GLN A 76 -13.16 14.64 -13.30
C GLN A 76 -12.92 15.90 -12.46
N LEU A 77 -12.14 15.75 -11.39
CA LEU A 77 -11.91 16.84 -10.43
C LEU A 77 -10.92 17.88 -10.97
N LYS A 78 -11.06 19.11 -10.47
CA LYS A 78 -10.22 20.24 -10.88
C LYS A 78 -8.79 20.06 -10.35
N ALA A 79 -7.80 20.46 -11.15
CA ALA A 79 -6.38 20.34 -10.82
C ALA A 79 -6.04 20.94 -9.44
N ASN A 80 -6.64 22.09 -9.09
CA ASN A 80 -6.44 22.71 -7.77
C ASN A 80 -6.82 21.80 -6.59
N GLN A 81 -7.92 21.03 -6.71
CA GLN A 81 -8.38 20.10 -5.67
C GLN A 81 -7.42 18.91 -5.53
N ILE A 82 -6.90 18.42 -6.66
CA ILE A 82 -5.91 17.33 -6.72
C ILE A 82 -4.62 17.76 -6.05
N THR A 83 -4.08 18.93 -6.43
CA THR A 83 -2.83 19.47 -5.89
C THR A 83 -2.92 19.67 -4.37
N ILE A 84 -4.01 20.26 -3.88
CA ILE A 84 -4.22 20.46 -2.43
C ILE A 84 -4.29 19.12 -1.71
N ALA A 85 -5.04 18.15 -2.24
CA ALA A 85 -5.16 16.84 -1.62
C ALA A 85 -3.82 16.08 -1.58
N MET A 86 -3.04 16.12 -2.67
CA MET A 86 -1.71 15.53 -2.71
C MET A 86 -0.77 16.18 -1.69
N ALA A 87 -0.75 17.52 -1.64
CA ALA A 87 0.09 18.25 -0.68
C ALA A 87 -0.24 17.86 0.77
N VAL A 88 -1.53 17.83 1.13
CA VAL A 88 -1.95 17.44 2.48
C VAL A 88 -1.54 16.01 2.80
N VAL A 89 -1.79 15.05 1.90
CA VAL A 89 -1.44 13.63 2.13
C VAL A 89 0.07 13.45 2.27
N PHE A 90 0.88 14.09 1.42
CA PHE A 90 2.34 14.01 1.53
C PHE A 90 2.87 14.65 2.82
N VAL A 91 2.32 15.79 3.24
CA VAL A 91 2.70 16.43 4.51
C VAL A 91 2.35 15.54 5.69
N LEU A 92 1.14 14.99 5.74
CA LEU A 92 0.73 14.05 6.80
C LEU A 92 1.62 12.81 6.83
N ASN A 93 1.97 12.27 5.66
CA ASN A 93 2.89 11.14 5.52
C ASN A 93 4.31 11.48 6.01
N ALA A 94 4.83 12.65 5.67
CA ALA A 94 6.14 13.10 6.14
C ALA A 94 6.17 13.28 7.67
N ILE A 95 5.10 13.84 8.23
CA ILE A 95 4.91 13.95 9.68
C ILE A 95 4.86 12.56 10.32
N ALA A 96 4.09 11.62 9.75
CA ALA A 96 4.00 10.26 10.25
C ALA A 96 5.35 9.54 10.21
N LEU A 97 6.11 9.68 9.13
CA LEU A 97 7.46 9.12 8.99
C LEU A 97 8.37 9.56 10.13
N MET A 98 8.29 10.84 10.53
CA MET A 98 9.09 11.36 11.62
C MET A 98 8.55 10.92 12.99
N ILE A 99 7.24 11.01 13.24
CA ILE A 99 6.63 10.75 14.55
C ILE A 99 6.64 9.27 14.93
N PHE A 100 6.41 8.36 13.98
CA PHE A 100 6.23 6.94 14.27
C PHE A 100 7.44 6.32 14.98
N PRO A 101 8.68 6.50 14.50
CA PRO A 101 9.88 6.01 15.21
C PRO A 101 9.98 6.52 16.65
N PHE A 102 9.67 7.79 16.91
CA PHE A 102 9.66 8.33 18.28
C PHE A 102 8.64 7.64 19.17
N ILE A 103 7.42 7.40 18.65
CA ILE A 103 6.39 6.64 19.37
C ILE A 103 6.87 5.21 19.64
N GLY A 104 7.49 4.56 18.65
CA GLY A 104 8.04 3.20 18.79
C GLY A 104 9.08 3.13 19.91
N HIS A 105 10.02 4.08 19.94
CA HIS A 105 11.03 4.15 20.99
C HIS A 105 10.43 4.49 22.36
N TYR A 106 9.43 5.38 22.41
CA TYR A 106 8.74 5.72 23.65
C TYR A 106 8.05 4.50 24.29
N PHE A 107 7.41 3.65 23.47
CA PHE A 107 6.83 2.39 23.92
C PHE A 107 7.81 1.22 23.96
N GLN A 108 9.10 1.46 23.70
CA GLN A 108 10.16 0.44 23.67
C GLN A 108 9.83 -0.77 22.78
N LEU A 109 9.17 -0.52 21.64
CA LEU A 109 8.79 -1.59 20.71
C LEU A 109 10.03 -2.27 20.13
N SER A 110 10.01 -3.60 20.05
CA SER A 110 11.03 -4.33 19.29
C SER A 110 10.94 -4.00 17.80
N GLN A 111 12.01 -4.22 17.04
CA GLN A 111 12.01 -3.96 15.60
C GLN A 111 10.91 -4.75 14.87
N TYR A 112 10.66 -6.00 15.29
CA TYR A 112 9.56 -6.81 14.77
C TYR A 112 8.18 -6.19 15.07
N GLN A 113 7.95 -5.76 16.32
CA GLN A 113 6.69 -5.14 16.72
C GLN A 113 6.44 -3.81 16.00
N PHE A 114 7.48 -2.98 15.88
CA PHE A 114 7.41 -1.73 15.14
C PHE A 114 7.13 -1.96 13.65
N GLY A 115 7.79 -2.95 13.05
CA GLY A 115 7.59 -3.31 11.65
C GLY A 115 6.14 -3.74 11.37
N LEU A 116 5.56 -4.57 12.23
CA LEU A 116 4.14 -4.96 12.14
C LEU A 116 3.20 -3.78 12.33
N TRP A 117 3.41 -3.00 13.39
CA TRP A 117 2.54 -1.88 13.73
C TRP A 117 2.56 -0.80 12.66
N SER A 118 3.74 -0.40 12.19
CA SER A 118 3.89 0.62 11.15
C SER A 118 3.29 0.16 9.81
N ALA A 119 3.42 -1.12 9.43
CA ALA A 119 2.79 -1.69 8.23
C ALA A 119 1.26 -1.71 8.28
N ILE A 120 0.67 -1.81 9.47
CA ILE A 120 -0.78 -1.73 9.65
C ILE A 120 -1.26 -0.27 9.62
N ALA A 121 -0.54 0.62 10.31
CA ALA A 121 -0.97 1.99 10.55
C ALA A 121 -0.67 2.97 9.39
N ILE A 122 0.47 2.82 8.70
CA ILE A 122 0.86 3.71 7.59
C ILE A 122 0.42 3.08 6.28
N HIS A 123 -0.58 3.64 5.62
CA HIS A 123 -1.14 3.09 4.37
C HIS A 123 -0.25 3.30 3.13
N ASP A 124 0.61 4.32 3.14
CA ASP A 124 1.54 4.59 2.04
C ASP A 124 2.83 3.78 2.16
N THR A 125 3.13 2.97 1.13
CA THR A 125 4.29 2.06 1.12
C THR A 125 5.62 2.81 1.22
N SER A 126 5.75 3.95 0.54
CA SER A 126 6.98 4.75 0.61
C SER A 126 7.22 5.29 2.02
N SER A 127 6.15 5.76 2.67
CA SER A 127 6.20 6.30 4.03
C SER A 127 6.51 5.21 5.07
N VAL A 128 5.94 4.00 4.94
CA VAL A 128 6.24 2.92 5.89
C VAL A 128 7.67 2.42 5.77
N VAL A 129 8.19 2.30 4.54
CA VAL A 129 9.58 1.90 4.28
C VAL A 129 10.54 2.92 4.89
N GLY A 130 10.25 4.22 4.74
CA GLY A 130 11.03 5.28 5.35
C GLY A 130 11.06 5.21 6.89
N ALA A 131 9.89 5.06 7.52
CA ALA A 131 9.78 4.97 8.97
C ALA A 131 10.45 3.70 9.53
N ALA A 132 10.25 2.55 8.88
CA ALA A 132 10.80 1.27 9.29
C ALA A 132 12.32 1.21 9.12
N LYS A 133 12.85 1.77 8.02
CA LYS A 133 14.29 1.89 7.79
C LYS A 133 14.98 2.73 8.88
N GLN A 134 14.32 3.81 9.31
CA GLN A 134 14.85 4.63 10.41
C GLN A 134 14.85 3.88 11.75
N TYR A 135 13.95 2.92 11.95
CA TYR A 135 13.83 2.13 13.18
C TYR A 135 14.77 0.92 13.23
N GLY A 136 15.10 0.33 12.07
CA GLY A 136 16.10 -0.73 11.94
C GLY A 136 15.86 -1.70 10.78
N GLU A 137 16.87 -2.48 10.41
CA GLU A 137 16.83 -3.41 9.28
C GLU A 137 15.76 -4.50 9.43
N GLN A 138 15.60 -5.07 10.63
CA GLN A 138 14.56 -6.08 10.89
C GLN A 138 13.16 -5.46 10.81
N ALA A 139 12.99 -4.22 11.26
CA ALA A 139 11.71 -3.51 11.15
C ALA A 139 11.35 -3.24 9.69
N LEU A 140 12.33 -2.85 8.88
CA LEU A 140 12.17 -2.64 7.44
C LEU A 140 11.74 -3.93 6.74
N GLU A 141 12.39 -5.05 7.02
CA GLU A 141 12.06 -6.35 6.44
C GLU A 141 10.63 -6.75 6.79
N VAL A 142 10.26 -6.73 8.08
CA VAL A 142 8.92 -7.08 8.55
C VAL A 142 7.86 -6.17 7.96
N ALA A 143 8.07 -4.85 8.00
CA ALA A 143 7.09 -3.88 7.51
C ALA A 143 6.84 -4.04 6.01
N THR A 144 7.91 -4.21 5.24
CA THR A 144 7.85 -4.39 3.79
C THR A 144 7.12 -5.68 3.43
N THR A 145 7.46 -6.78 4.10
CA THR A 145 6.81 -8.09 3.89
C THR A 145 5.32 -8.02 4.17
N VAL A 146 4.91 -7.41 5.28
CA VAL A 146 3.49 -7.27 5.66
C VAL A 146 2.73 -6.34 4.71
N LYS A 147 3.38 -5.28 4.19
CA LYS A 147 2.74 -4.35 3.25
C LYS A 147 2.52 -4.98 1.87
N LEU A 148 3.51 -5.73 1.40
CA LEU A 148 3.44 -6.43 0.11
C LEU A 148 2.44 -7.58 0.15
N SER A 149 2.44 -8.36 1.23
CA SER A 149 1.47 -9.45 1.41
C SER A 149 0.02 -8.97 1.42
N ARG A 150 -0.26 -7.78 1.95
CA ARG A 150 -1.60 -7.17 1.90
C ARG A 150 -1.94 -6.55 0.54
N THR A 151 -0.96 -5.97 -0.16
CA THR A 151 -1.19 -5.45 -1.53
C THR A 151 -1.56 -6.59 -2.48
N LEU A 152 -1.04 -7.79 -2.24
CA LEU A 152 -1.42 -9.00 -2.95
C LEU A 152 -2.90 -9.38 -2.79
N TRP A 153 -3.63 -8.89 -1.78
CA TRP A 153 -5.09 -9.11 -1.62
C TRP A 153 -5.95 -8.25 -2.50
N ILE A 154 -5.51 -7.02 -2.74
CA ILE A 154 -6.22 -6.09 -3.61
C ILE A 154 -6.30 -6.69 -5.02
N PHE A 155 -5.30 -7.51 -5.38
CA PHE A 155 -5.21 -8.13 -6.69
C PHE A 155 -6.34 -9.15 -7.02
N PRO A 156 -6.58 -10.25 -6.28
CA PRO A 156 -7.68 -11.17 -6.56
C PRO A 156 -9.05 -10.51 -6.38
N LEU A 157 -9.17 -9.54 -5.46
CA LEU A 157 -10.40 -8.76 -5.31
C LEU A 157 -10.67 -7.90 -6.56
N ALA A 158 -9.67 -7.23 -7.10
CA ALA A 158 -9.80 -6.46 -8.34
C ALA A 158 -10.12 -7.35 -9.55
N LEU A 159 -9.54 -8.55 -9.63
CA LEU A 159 -9.89 -9.55 -10.65
C LEU A 159 -11.33 -10.03 -10.52
N LEU A 160 -11.79 -10.36 -9.32
CA LEU A 160 -13.18 -10.76 -9.06
C LEU A 160 -14.14 -9.63 -9.44
N ILE A 161 -13.87 -8.40 -8.99
CA ILE A 161 -14.70 -7.22 -9.30
C ILE A 161 -14.72 -6.96 -10.81
N GLY A 162 -13.58 -7.07 -11.51
CA GLY A 162 -13.50 -6.93 -12.96
C GLY A 162 -14.21 -8.04 -13.73
N TYR A 163 -14.17 -9.28 -13.23
CA TYR A 163 -14.90 -10.41 -13.79
C TYR A 163 -16.41 -10.24 -13.64
N PHE A 164 -16.88 -9.79 -12.46
CA PHE A 164 -18.29 -9.55 -12.18
C PHE A 164 -18.83 -8.24 -12.78
N ASN A 165 -17.99 -7.23 -13.05
CA ASN A 165 -18.36 -5.97 -13.71
C ASN A 165 -18.08 -5.97 -15.22
N LYS A 166 -18.31 -7.10 -15.90
CA LYS A 166 -18.48 -7.12 -17.36
C LYS A 166 -19.75 -6.34 -17.75
N LYS A 167 -19.69 -5.01 -17.68
CA LYS A 167 -20.63 -4.10 -18.37
C LYS A 167 -19.91 -3.52 -19.58
N GLU A 168 -20.55 -3.69 -20.73
CA GLU A 168 -20.04 -3.58 -22.11
C GLU A 168 -19.37 -2.25 -22.54
N ASN A 169 -19.11 -1.27 -21.67
CA ASN A 169 -18.57 0.02 -22.13
C ASN A 169 -17.69 0.78 -21.15
N SER A 170 -17.04 0.12 -20.19
CA SER A 170 -16.01 0.77 -19.37
C SER A 170 -14.61 0.32 -19.82
N SER A 171 -13.78 1.27 -20.26
CA SER A 171 -12.37 1.03 -20.60
C SER A 171 -11.59 0.66 -19.33
N TYR A 172 -11.62 -0.62 -18.97
CA TYR A 172 -10.89 -1.17 -17.85
C TYR A 172 -9.40 -1.23 -18.20
N LYS A 173 -8.61 -0.30 -17.68
CA LYS A 173 -7.14 -0.34 -17.81
C LYS A 173 -6.61 -1.45 -16.91
N PHE A 174 -6.42 -2.63 -17.50
CA PHE A 174 -5.87 -3.79 -16.81
C PHE A 174 -4.46 -3.45 -16.27
N PRO A 175 -4.20 -3.61 -14.97
CA PRO A 175 -2.93 -3.23 -14.36
C PRO A 175 -1.83 -4.24 -14.70
N TYR A 176 -1.16 -4.09 -15.85
CA TYR A 176 -0.13 -5.03 -16.35
C TYR A 176 1.02 -5.35 -15.37
N PHE A 177 1.32 -4.45 -14.42
CA PHE A 177 2.35 -4.69 -13.39
C PHE A 177 2.07 -5.92 -12.52
N ILE A 178 0.80 -6.28 -12.41
CA ILE A 178 0.32 -7.42 -11.66
C ILE A 178 0.71 -8.74 -12.33
N ILE A 179 0.64 -8.83 -13.65
CA ILE A 179 1.08 -10.03 -14.40
C ILE A 179 2.57 -10.26 -14.16
N GLY A 180 3.36 -9.18 -14.21
CA GLY A 180 4.79 -9.25 -13.93
C GLY A 180 5.08 -9.74 -12.50
N PHE A 181 4.30 -9.29 -11.51
CA PHE A 181 4.42 -9.74 -10.12
C PHE A 181 4.15 -11.24 -9.97
N ILE A 182 3.06 -11.75 -10.56
CA ILE A 182 2.72 -13.17 -10.49
C ILE A 182 3.75 -14.00 -11.22
N ALA A 183 4.20 -13.55 -12.39
CA ALA A 183 5.20 -14.27 -13.19
C ALA A 183 6.51 -14.41 -12.40
N THR A 184 7.00 -13.33 -11.79
CA THR A 184 8.20 -13.35 -10.95
C THR A 184 8.02 -14.21 -9.71
N MET A 185 6.86 -14.16 -9.06
CA MET A 185 6.54 -15.01 -7.91
C MET A 185 6.48 -16.50 -8.26
N LEU A 186 5.91 -16.85 -9.41
CA LEU A 186 5.88 -18.22 -9.94
C LEU A 186 7.29 -18.69 -10.31
N ILE A 187 8.12 -17.81 -10.88
CA ILE A 187 9.53 -18.10 -11.18
C ILE A 187 10.28 -18.40 -9.88
N ALA A 188 10.14 -17.55 -8.86
CA ALA A 188 10.78 -17.75 -7.57
C ALA A 188 10.33 -19.05 -6.86
N THR A 189 9.06 -19.41 -7.01
CA THR A 189 8.49 -20.62 -6.40
C THR A 189 8.90 -21.90 -7.13
N ASN A 190 8.96 -21.88 -8.47
CA ASN A 190 9.28 -23.06 -9.27
C ASN A 190 10.79 -23.26 -9.52
N PHE A 191 11.61 -22.21 -9.37
CA PHE A 191 13.06 -22.26 -9.55
C PHE A 191 13.83 -21.80 -8.30
N PRO A 192 13.79 -22.57 -7.19
CA PRO A 192 14.49 -22.22 -5.94
C PRO A 192 16.03 -22.20 -6.07
N GLN A 193 16.59 -22.74 -7.16
CA GLN A 193 18.03 -22.73 -7.44
C GLN A 193 18.60 -21.32 -7.74
N GLY A 194 17.75 -20.31 -7.96
CA GLY A 194 18.12 -18.93 -8.30
C GLY A 194 18.21 -17.94 -7.12
N GLU A 195 18.04 -18.39 -5.86
CA GLU A 195 17.93 -17.51 -4.67
C GLU A 195 18.98 -16.40 -4.58
N LYS A 196 20.24 -16.69 -4.91
CA LYS A 196 21.33 -15.69 -4.89
C LYS A 196 21.10 -14.54 -5.87
N VAL A 197 20.54 -14.82 -7.03
CA VAL A 197 20.21 -13.81 -8.06
C VAL A 197 18.94 -13.04 -7.67
N TYR A 198 17.97 -13.72 -7.05
CA TYR A 198 16.73 -13.09 -6.57
C TYR A 198 16.98 -12.12 -5.42
N HIS A 199 17.88 -12.44 -4.49
CA HIS A 199 18.28 -11.50 -3.43
C HIS A 199 18.97 -10.24 -3.98
N ILE A 200 19.81 -10.37 -5.02
CA ILE A 200 20.46 -9.23 -5.67
C ILE A 200 19.43 -8.35 -6.42
N LEU A 201 18.51 -8.98 -7.17
CA LEU A 201 17.44 -8.28 -7.88
C LEU A 201 16.41 -7.63 -6.93
N GLN A 202 16.14 -8.25 -5.79
CA GLN A 202 15.34 -7.65 -4.72
C GLN A 202 16.04 -6.44 -4.10
N GLY A 203 17.37 -6.50 -3.88
CA GLY A 203 18.14 -5.37 -3.38
C GLY A 203 18.04 -4.15 -4.30
N ILE A 204 18.11 -4.37 -5.61
CA ILE A 204 17.95 -3.34 -6.64
C ILE A 204 16.49 -2.84 -6.71
N SER A 205 15.51 -3.71 -6.48
CA SER A 205 14.08 -3.32 -6.49
C SER A 205 13.62 -2.58 -5.23
N LYS A 206 14.40 -2.62 -4.15
CA LYS A 206 14.17 -1.87 -2.90
C LYS A 206 14.74 -0.44 -2.95
N GLN A 207 15.53 -0.08 -3.96
CA GLN A 207 15.97 1.29 -4.24
C GLN A 207 14.92 2.08 -5.03
#